data_AF-A0A8C6XWU0-F1
#
_entry.id   AF-A0A8C6XWU0-F1
#
_cell.length_a   1.000
_cell.length_b   1.000
_cell.length_c   1.000
_cell.angle_alpha   90.00
_cell.angle_beta   90.00
_cell.angle_gamma   90.00
#
_symmetry.space_group_name_H-M   'P 1'
#
loop_
_entity.id
_entity.type
_entity.pdbx_description
1 polymer ?
#
loop_
_entity_poly.entity_id
_entity_poly.type
_entity_poly.pdbx_seq_one_letter_code
_entity_poly.pdbx_strand_id
1 'polypeptide(L)'
;MFLLGLREKKYLLTPHRLQEGIWTLIAAPVVCFPRDVLPEIRAICIGELGQWIQHYTTSFLTDGYLKYIGWSLHDKQREVRLRCLFALQGLYCSPETASQMELFTSRFKVNSRNISHWL
;
A
#
# COMPACT_ATOMS: atom_id res chain seq x y z
N MET A 1 -29.34 7.88 31.43
CA MET A 1 -28.97 8.20 30.03
C MET A 1 -27.44 8.35 29.86
N PHE A 2 -26.63 7.41 30.40
CA PHE A 2 -25.15 7.48 30.30
C PHE A 2 -24.52 6.24 29.63
N LEU A 3 -25.29 5.18 29.38
CA LEU A 3 -24.80 3.94 28.78
C LEU A 3 -25.00 3.85 27.25
N LEU A 4 -25.75 4.78 26.64
CA LEU A 4 -25.93 4.81 25.17
C LEU A 4 -24.77 5.49 24.44
N GLY A 5 -24.01 6.38 25.10
CA GLY A 5 -22.87 7.09 24.49
C GLY A 5 -21.55 6.30 24.42
N LEU A 6 -21.43 5.17 25.14
CA LEU A 6 -20.25 4.30 25.11
C LEU A 6 -20.34 3.19 24.05
N ARG A 7 -21.54 2.93 23.52
CA ARG A 7 -21.77 1.94 22.46
C ARG A 7 -21.37 2.49 21.09
N GLU A 8 -21.56 3.77 20.83
CA GLU A 8 -21.12 4.43 19.59
C GLU A 8 -19.60 4.68 19.54
N LYS A 9 -18.97 4.96 20.69
CA LYS A 9 -17.51 5.11 20.76
C LYS A 9 -16.74 3.81 20.55
N LYS A 10 -17.36 2.64 20.71
CA LYS A 10 -16.75 1.35 20.36
C LYS A 10 -16.65 1.11 18.84
N TYR A 11 -17.53 1.71 18.03
CA TYR A 11 -17.40 1.66 16.56
C TYR A 11 -16.31 2.62 16.04
N LEU A 12 -16.04 3.70 16.78
CA LEU A 12 -14.98 4.68 16.48
C LEU A 12 -13.56 4.19 16.83
N LEU A 13 -13.43 3.14 17.66
CA LEU A 13 -12.17 2.54 18.10
C LEU A 13 -11.90 1.18 17.43
N THR A 14 -12.40 1.00 16.21
CA THR A 14 -11.93 -0.12 15.38
C THR A 14 -10.50 0.19 14.91
N PRO A 15 -9.53 -0.74 15.04
CA PRO A 15 -8.14 -0.53 14.60
C PRO A 15 -8.06 0.03 13.17
N HIS A 16 -9.01 -0.39 12.33
CA HIS A 16 -9.22 0.05 10.96
C HIS A 16 -9.35 1.57 10.80
N ARG A 17 -10.16 2.27 11.61
CA ARG A 17 -10.37 3.72 11.45
C ARG A 17 -9.23 4.56 12.00
N LEU A 18 -8.52 4.09 13.03
CA LEU A 18 -7.27 4.71 13.50
C LEU A 18 -6.17 4.56 12.45
N GLN A 19 -6.08 3.41 11.79
CA GLN A 19 -5.15 3.18 10.69
C GLN A 19 -5.49 3.99 9.45
N GLU A 20 -6.77 4.12 9.08
CA GLU A 20 -7.20 5.04 8.02
C GLU A 20 -6.89 6.49 8.33
N GLY A 21 -6.99 6.92 9.60
CA GLY A 21 -6.60 8.25 10.04
C GLY A 21 -5.11 8.53 9.85
N ILE A 22 -4.25 7.58 10.25
CA ILE A 22 -2.80 7.65 9.99
C ILE A 22 -2.52 7.56 8.49
N TRP A 23 -3.28 6.74 7.74
CA TRP A 23 -3.14 6.71 6.29
C TRP A 23 -3.51 8.04 5.68
N THR A 24 -4.50 8.76 6.18
CA THR A 24 -4.84 10.08 5.63
C THR A 24 -3.69 11.07 5.79
N LEU A 25 -2.90 10.93 6.88
CA LEU A 25 -1.71 11.73 7.13
C LEU A 25 -0.49 11.31 6.28
N ILE A 26 -0.29 10.02 6.03
CA ILE A 26 0.85 9.51 5.23
C ILE A 26 0.50 9.49 3.72
N ALA A 27 -0.77 9.29 3.37
CA ALA A 27 -1.28 9.23 2.00
C ALA A 27 -1.41 10.62 1.42
N ALA A 28 -1.60 11.68 2.20
CA ALA A 28 -1.54 13.04 1.69
C ALA A 28 -0.22 13.27 0.91
N PRO A 29 0.99 13.04 1.48
CA PRO A 29 2.24 13.04 0.72
C PRO A 29 2.28 12.13 -0.53
N VAL A 30 1.64 10.94 -0.47
CA VAL A 30 1.60 9.94 -1.55
C VAL A 30 0.59 10.31 -2.66
N VAL A 31 -0.50 10.99 -2.31
CA VAL A 31 -1.60 11.45 -3.18
C VAL A 31 -1.26 12.79 -3.81
N CYS A 32 -0.50 13.65 -3.11
CA CYS A 32 0.08 14.88 -3.63
C CYS A 32 1.16 14.65 -4.70
N PHE A 33 1.39 13.40 -5.12
CA PHE A 33 2.50 13.05 -5.96
C PHE A 33 2.25 13.44 -7.42
N PRO A 34 2.86 14.55 -7.91
CA PRO A 34 4.03 14.31 -8.76
C PRO A 34 5.17 15.37 -8.84
N ARG A 35 5.34 16.41 -8.00
CA ARG A 35 6.43 17.40 -8.28
C ARG A 35 7.38 17.87 -7.19
N ASP A 36 7.03 17.85 -5.90
CA ASP A 36 7.83 18.59 -4.88
C ASP A 36 8.27 17.79 -3.64
N VAL A 37 8.05 16.47 -3.58
CA VAL A 37 8.42 15.63 -2.42
C VAL A 37 9.73 14.89 -2.67
N LEU A 38 10.67 14.98 -1.72
CA LEU A 38 11.98 14.30 -1.76
C LEU A 38 11.84 12.78 -1.98
N PRO A 39 12.69 12.16 -2.81
CA PRO A 39 12.59 10.74 -3.12
C PRO A 39 12.70 9.83 -1.91
N GLU A 40 13.44 10.22 -0.87
CA GLU A 40 13.52 9.47 0.38
C GLU A 40 12.16 9.34 1.06
N ILE A 41 11.35 10.41 1.07
CA ILE A 41 10.02 10.41 1.70
C ILE A 41 9.10 9.43 0.95
N ARG A 42 9.17 9.43 -0.38
CA ARG A 42 8.35 8.52 -1.21
C ARG A 42 8.70 7.07 -0.98
N ALA A 43 10.00 6.79 -0.92
CA ALA A 43 10.53 5.48 -0.63
C ALA A 43 10.02 4.97 0.73
N ILE A 44 10.03 5.83 1.76
CA ILE A 44 9.46 5.52 3.08
C ILE A 44 7.97 5.24 2.97
N CYS A 45 7.18 6.13 2.36
CA CYS A 45 5.74 5.96 2.26
C CYS A 45 5.34 4.67 1.52
N ILE A 46 6.03 4.32 0.44
CA ILE A 46 5.78 3.06 -0.28
C ILE A 46 6.17 1.85 0.56
N GLY A 47 7.27 1.92 1.30
CA GLY A 47 7.68 0.86 2.23
C GLY A 47 6.64 0.62 3.33
N GLU A 48 6.13 1.67 3.95
CA GLU A 48 5.07 1.59 4.97
C GLU A 48 3.76 1.06 4.39
N LEU A 49 3.36 1.53 3.20
CA LEU A 49 2.19 1.00 2.51
C LEU A 49 2.30 -0.50 2.26
N GLY A 50 3.46 -0.98 1.77
CA GLY A 50 3.70 -2.41 1.57
C GLY A 50 3.52 -3.22 2.85
N GLN A 51 4.09 -2.74 3.96
CA GLN A 51 3.94 -3.37 5.27
C GLN A 51 2.47 -3.42 5.71
N TRP A 52 1.72 -2.34 5.53
CA TRP A 52 0.31 -2.31 5.94
C TRP A 52 -0.55 -3.27 5.12
N ILE A 53 -0.34 -3.33 3.81
CA ILE A 53 -1.04 -4.29 2.96
C ILE A 53 -0.71 -5.71 3.41
N GLN A 54 0.55 -6.00 3.74
CA GLN A 54 0.97 -7.32 4.20
C GLN A 54 0.35 -7.71 5.56
N HIS A 55 0.27 -6.78 6.51
CA HIS A 55 -0.26 -7.06 7.86
C HIS A 55 -1.80 -7.05 7.91
N TYR A 56 -2.45 -6.33 7.00
CA TYR A 56 -3.90 -6.11 7.00
C TYR A 56 -4.50 -6.36 5.61
N THR A 57 -4.18 -7.51 5.02
CA THR A 57 -4.58 -7.89 3.65
C THR A 57 -6.09 -7.77 3.41
N THR A 58 -6.92 -8.17 4.37
CA THR A 58 -8.39 -8.12 4.28
C THR A 58 -8.95 -6.71 4.11
N SER A 59 -8.23 -5.68 4.54
CA SER A 59 -8.66 -4.28 4.49
C SER A 59 -7.90 -3.46 3.45
N PHE A 60 -6.61 -3.74 3.25
CA PHE A 60 -5.72 -2.89 2.46
C PHE A 60 -5.28 -3.52 1.13
N LEU A 61 -5.47 -4.83 0.92
CA LEU A 61 -5.17 -5.46 -0.37
C LEU A 61 -6.29 -5.19 -1.37
N THR A 62 -6.37 -3.94 -1.83
CA THR A 62 -7.35 -3.50 -2.82
C THR A 62 -6.67 -2.75 -3.95
N ASP A 63 -7.28 -2.73 -5.14
CA ASP A 63 -6.80 -1.94 -6.30
C ASP A 63 -6.55 -0.47 -5.93
N GLY A 64 -7.33 0.08 -5.00
CA GLY A 64 -7.22 1.46 -4.54
C GLY A 64 -5.87 1.79 -3.88
N TYR A 65 -5.26 0.83 -3.18
CA TYR A 65 -3.95 0.97 -2.56
C TYR A 65 -2.82 0.46 -3.46
N LEU A 66 -3.04 -0.66 -4.16
CA LEU A 66 -2.05 -1.25 -5.06
C LEU A 66 -1.65 -0.31 -6.21
N LYS A 67 -2.55 0.57 -6.65
CA LYS A 67 -2.23 1.58 -7.68
C LYS A 67 -1.04 2.47 -7.29
N TYR A 68 -0.85 2.79 -6.01
CA TYR A 68 0.25 3.65 -5.57
C TYR A 68 1.61 2.96 -5.70
N ILE A 69 1.67 1.66 -5.40
CA ILE A 69 2.84 0.82 -5.65
C ILE A 69 3.07 0.72 -7.16
N GLY A 70 2.01 0.44 -7.93
CA GLY A 70 2.05 0.33 -9.38
C GLY A 70 2.56 1.59 -10.09
N TRP A 71 2.09 2.78 -9.70
CA TRP A 71 2.57 4.05 -10.24
C TRP A 71 4.03 4.33 -9.84
N SER A 72 4.39 4.00 -8.60
CA SER A 72 5.74 4.24 -8.05
C SER A 72 6.81 3.30 -8.62
N LEU A 73 6.42 2.16 -9.21
CA LEU A 73 7.34 1.31 -10.00
C LEU A 73 7.96 2.06 -11.18
N HIS A 74 7.28 3.09 -11.69
CA HIS A 74 7.76 3.92 -12.80
C HIS A 74 8.39 5.24 -12.32
N ASP A 75 8.71 5.38 -11.03
CA ASP A 75 9.37 6.57 -10.50
C ASP A 75 10.76 6.77 -11.14
N LYS A 76 11.15 8.02 -11.37
CA LYS A 76 12.47 8.38 -11.92
C LYS A 76 13.62 7.91 -11.02
N GLN A 77 13.41 7.91 -9.71
CA GLN A 77 14.41 7.64 -8.70
C GLN A 77 14.47 6.14 -8.37
N ARG A 78 15.68 5.58 -8.43
CA ARG A 78 15.89 4.13 -8.26
C ARG A 78 15.45 3.61 -6.89
N GLU A 79 15.64 4.41 -5.85
CA GLU A 79 15.36 4.02 -4.46
C GLU A 79 13.86 3.76 -4.26
N VAL A 80 13.02 4.61 -4.86
CA VAL A 80 11.57 4.46 -4.80
C VAL A 80 11.13 3.17 -5.50
N ARG A 81 11.69 2.89 -6.69
CA ARG A 81 11.42 1.64 -7.42
C ARG A 81 11.86 0.42 -6.62
N LEU A 82 13.02 0.48 -5.96
CA LEU A 82 13.52 -0.60 -5.12
C LEU A 82 12.58 -0.89 -3.93
N ARG A 83 12.05 0.14 -3.27
CA ARG A 83 11.05 -0.03 -2.21
C ARG A 83 9.74 -0.64 -2.71
N CYS A 84 9.32 -0.32 -3.93
CA CYS A 84 8.18 -0.99 -4.55
C CYS A 84 8.41 -2.50 -4.70
N LEU A 85 9.61 -2.90 -5.13
CA LEU A 85 9.96 -4.31 -5.29
C LEU A 85 9.97 -5.05 -3.95
N PHE A 86 10.54 -4.46 -2.89
CA PHE A 86 10.49 -5.06 -1.55
C PHE A 86 9.07 -5.21 -1.02
N ALA A 87 8.23 -4.20 -1.22
CA ALA A 87 6.82 -4.27 -0.85
C ALA A 87 6.12 -5.43 -1.60
N LEU A 88 6.31 -5.52 -2.92
CA LEU A 88 5.73 -6.60 -3.72
C LEU A 88 6.26 -7.97 -3.29
N GLN A 89 7.55 -8.09 -3.00
CA GLN A 89 8.15 -9.34 -2.51
C GLN A 89 7.45 -9.84 -1.24
N GLY A 90 7.19 -8.95 -0.29
CA GLY A 90 6.42 -9.29 0.91
C GLY A 90 5.00 -9.78 0.59
N LEU A 91 4.34 -9.17 -0.39
CA LEU A 91 2.98 -9.54 -0.80
C LEU A 91 2.91 -10.88 -1.56
N TYR A 92 3.89 -11.22 -2.38
CA TYR A 92 3.94 -12.50 -3.09
C TYR A 92 4.50 -13.64 -2.25
N CYS A 93 5.02 -13.38 -1.05
CA CYS A 93 5.59 -14.40 -0.18
C CYS A 93 4.54 -15.42 0.30
N SER A 94 3.26 -15.03 0.40
CA SER A 94 2.16 -15.93 0.76
C SER A 94 1.33 -16.34 -0.47
N PRO A 95 1.03 -17.63 -0.68
CA PRO A 95 0.21 -18.10 -1.80
C PRO A 95 -1.20 -17.48 -1.84
N GLU A 96 -1.79 -17.23 -0.66
CA GLU A 96 -3.12 -16.63 -0.55
C GLU A 96 -3.11 -15.20 -1.07
N THR A 97 -2.16 -14.38 -0.59
CA THR A 97 -1.98 -12.99 -1.04
C THR A 97 -1.56 -12.93 -2.51
N ALA A 98 -0.73 -13.87 -2.97
CA ALA A 98 -0.30 -13.95 -4.37
C ALA A 98 -1.48 -14.17 -5.33
N SER A 99 -2.46 -15.00 -4.96
CA SER A 99 -3.67 -15.21 -5.78
C SER A 99 -4.52 -13.94 -5.92
N GLN A 100 -4.62 -13.14 -4.86
CA GLN A 100 -5.31 -11.84 -4.89
C GLN A 100 -4.57 -10.79 -5.72
N MET A 101 -3.28 -11.00 -5.99
CA MET A 101 -2.43 -10.11 -6.79
C MET A 101 -2.44 -10.41 -8.29
N GLU A 102 -3.13 -11.45 -8.77
CA GLU A 102 -3.12 -11.85 -10.19
C GLU A 102 -3.52 -10.74 -11.16
N LEU A 103 -4.55 -9.95 -10.80
CA LEU A 103 -5.01 -8.82 -11.61
C LEU A 103 -3.95 -7.71 -11.68
N PHE A 104 -3.26 -7.45 -10.57
CA PHE A 104 -2.15 -6.52 -10.52
C PHE A 104 -0.99 -7.02 -11.40
N THR A 105 -0.59 -8.29 -11.26
CA THR A 105 0.46 -8.90 -12.10
C THR A 105 0.14 -8.81 -13.58
N SER A 106 -1.11 -9.10 -13.96
CA SER A 106 -1.57 -9.05 -15.34
C SER A 106 -1.43 -7.65 -15.95
N ARG A 107 -1.81 -6.61 -15.21
CA ARG A 107 -1.68 -5.22 -15.65
C ARG A 107 -0.23 -4.77 -15.84
N PHE A 108 0.67 -5.15 -14.95
CA PHE A 108 2.07 -4.70 -14.98
C PHE A 108 3.01 -5.60 -15.80
N LYS A 109 2.56 -6.80 -16.22
CA LYS A 109 3.29 -7.71 -17.13
C LYS A 109 3.55 -7.14 -18.53
N VAL A 110 2.76 -6.15 -18.98
CA VAL A 110 2.81 -5.67 -20.37
C VAL A 110 4.01 -4.77 -20.66
N ASN A 111 4.61 -4.11 -19.66
CA ASN A 111 5.66 -3.10 -19.89
C ASN A 111 6.99 -3.36 -19.16
N SER A 112 7.14 -4.47 -18.44
CA SER A 112 8.41 -4.83 -17.79
C SER A 112 8.47 -6.35 -17.68
N ARG A 113 9.58 -6.94 -18.13
CA ARG A 113 9.87 -8.39 -18.05
C ARG A 113 9.32 -8.95 -16.74
N ASN A 114 8.32 -9.82 -16.88
CA ASN A 114 7.59 -10.56 -15.84
C ASN A 114 8.14 -10.35 -14.41
N ILE A 115 7.44 -9.57 -13.59
CA ILE A 115 7.82 -9.26 -12.19
C ILE A 115 8.06 -10.53 -11.36
N SER A 116 7.37 -11.63 -11.69
CA SER A 116 7.57 -12.94 -11.05
C SER A 116 8.95 -13.57 -11.31
N HIS A 117 9.76 -12.99 -12.20
CA HIS A 117 11.12 -13.44 -12.48
C HIS A 117 12.18 -12.67 -11.67
N TRP A 118 11.76 -11.64 -10.93
CA TRP A 118 12.57 -10.83 -10.00
C TRP A 118 12.19 -11.07 -8.52
N LEU A 119 11.27 -12.00 -8.27
CA LEU A 119 10.85 -12.49 -6.97
C LEU A 119 11.27 -13.96 -6.85
#